data_AF-A0A967JK55-F1
#
_entry.id   AF-A0A967JK55-F1
#
_cell.length_a   1.000
_cell.length_b   1.000
_cell.length_c   1.000
_cell.angle_alpha   90.00
_cell.angle_beta   90.00
_cell.angle_gamma   90.00
#
_symmetry.space_group_name_H-M   'P 1'
#
loop_
_entity.id
_entity.type
_entity.pdbx_description
1 polymer ?
#
loop_
_entity_poly.entity_id
_entity_poly.type
_entity_poly.pdbx_seq_one_letter_code
_entity_poly.pdbx_strand_id
1 'polypeptide(L)'
;WSPDGEWLVFLRNDDVGMSNDVVLARADGTGEPRILTSGKGMRSSPSFSPDGARIAFLESTSVRTSDIWTIRADGSDLRQVTRSMGRIDPASLRPAEEIS
;
A
#
# COMPACT_ATOMS: atom_id res chain seq x y z
N TRP A 1 -5.13 14.52 3.47
CA TRP A 1 -6.39 14.97 4.08
C TRP A 1 -7.53 14.15 3.51
N SER A 2 -8.48 13.73 4.35
CA SER A 2 -9.77 13.21 3.91
C SER A 2 -10.59 14.30 3.22
N PRO A 3 -11.58 13.95 2.39
CA PRO A 3 -12.40 14.93 1.67
C PRO A 3 -13.14 15.93 2.58
N ASP A 4 -13.54 15.48 3.78
CA ASP A 4 -14.17 16.30 4.81
C ASP A 4 -13.16 17.10 5.68
N GLY A 5 -11.86 16.87 5.50
CA GLY A 5 -10.81 17.52 6.26
C GLY A 5 -10.63 17.01 7.68
N GLU A 6 -11.39 16.01 8.15
CA GLU A 6 -11.30 15.53 9.54
C GLU A 6 -10.09 14.63 9.80
N TRP A 7 -9.49 14.06 8.76
CA TRP A 7 -8.46 13.03 8.87
C TRP A 7 -7.25 13.31 7.98
N LEU A 8 -6.09 12.87 8.48
CA LEU A 8 -4.84 12.78 7.76
C LEU A 8 -4.51 11.33 7.48
N VAL A 9 -3.97 11.07 6.29
CA VAL A 9 -3.29 9.82 5.98
C VAL A 9 -1.85 10.13 5.62
N PHE A 10 -0.91 9.41 6.22
CA PHE A 10 0.51 9.59 5.99
C PHE A 10 1.26 8.27 6.20
N LEU A 11 2.55 8.28 5.88
CA LEU A 11 3.43 7.13 6.06
C LEU A 11 4.27 7.32 7.30
N ARG A 12 4.37 6.28 8.14
CA ARG A 12 5.30 6.23 9.25
C ARG A 12 6.32 5.14 9.00
N ASN A 13 7.59 5.52 8.92
CA ASN A 13 8.68 4.55 8.75
C ASN A 13 8.85 3.73 10.03
N ASP A 14 9.29 2.49 9.88
CA ASP A 14 9.87 1.75 10.99
C ASP A 14 11.23 2.37 11.40
N ASP A 15 11.69 2.02 12.60
CA ASP A 15 12.92 2.60 13.19
C ASP A 15 14.18 2.34 12.35
N VAL A 16 14.12 1.38 11.42
CA VAL A 16 15.25 0.94 10.58
C VAL A 16 15.12 1.33 9.10
N GLY A 17 14.03 2.02 8.72
CA GLY A 17 13.77 2.50 7.34
C GLY A 17 13.52 1.40 6.30
N MET A 18 13.20 0.17 6.73
CA MET A 18 13.01 -0.99 5.84
C MET A 18 11.54 -1.22 5.47
N SER A 19 10.62 -0.65 6.25
CA SER A 19 9.20 -0.69 6.00
C SER A 19 8.52 0.57 6.50
N ASN A 20 7.29 0.79 6.06
CA ASN A 20 6.47 1.88 6.53
C ASN A 20 5.00 1.49 6.57
N ASP A 21 4.32 2.11 7.53
CA ASP A 21 2.91 1.91 7.80
C ASP A 21 2.09 3.04 7.20
N VAL A 22 0.91 2.69 6.67
CA VAL A 22 -0.14 3.68 6.40
C VAL A 22 -0.80 4.01 7.74
N VAL A 23 -0.75 5.28 8.12
CA VAL A 23 -1.27 5.78 9.39
C VAL A 23 -2.41 6.76 9.14
N LEU A 24 -3.47 6.63 9.93
CA LEU A 24 -4.63 7.51 9.96
C LEU A 24 -4.64 8.30 11.27
N ALA A 25 -4.74 9.61 11.21
CA ALA A 25 -4.81 10.48 12.39
C ALA A 25 -5.89 11.54 12.23
N ARG A 26 -6.43 12.04 13.34
CA ARG A 26 -7.30 13.21 13.31
C ARG A 26 -6.51 14.43 12.85
N ALA A 27 -7.13 15.24 12.00
CA ALA A 27 -6.53 16.45 11.47
C ALA A 27 -6.31 17.54 12.53
N ASP A 28 -7.12 17.55 13.59
CA ASP A 28 -7.00 18.49 14.71
C ASP A 28 -5.91 18.08 15.73
N GLY A 29 -5.24 16.94 15.51
CA GLY A 29 -4.20 16.40 16.40
C GLY A 29 -4.74 15.70 17.64
N THR A 30 -6.05 15.49 17.76
CA THR A 30 -6.65 14.77 18.89
C THR A 30 -6.60 13.25 18.72
N GLY A 31 -6.47 12.54 19.84
CA GLY A 31 -6.46 11.08 19.85
C GLY A 31 -5.19 10.45 19.28
N GLU A 32 -5.09 9.14 19.43
CA GLU A 32 -3.93 8.37 18.99
C GLU A 32 -4.00 8.02 17.50
N PRO A 33 -2.91 8.21 16.73
CA PRO A 33 -2.84 7.75 15.35
C PRO A 33 -3.04 6.24 15.23
N ARG A 34 -3.82 5.82 14.24
CA ARG A 34 -4.14 4.42 13.95
C ARG A 34 -3.28 3.90 12.83
N ILE A 35 -2.62 2.79 13.08
CA ILE A 35 -1.88 2.04 12.06
C ILE A 35 -2.87 1.17 11.29
N LEU A 36 -2.93 1.32 9.98
CA LEU A 36 -3.88 0.61 9.12
C LEU A 36 -3.28 -0.62 8.44
N THR A 37 -1.96 -0.71 8.36
CA THR A 37 -1.24 -1.80 7.69
C THR A 37 -0.37 -2.56 8.66
N SER A 38 0.03 -3.77 8.27
CA SER A 38 1.00 -4.55 9.04
C SER A 38 1.90 -5.36 8.11
N GLY A 39 3.00 -5.88 8.66
CA GLY A 39 3.93 -6.74 7.94
C GLY A 39 4.88 -5.99 7.02
N LYS A 40 5.74 -6.79 6.36
CA LYS A 40 6.84 -6.29 5.53
C LYS A 40 6.31 -5.78 4.19
N GLY A 41 6.56 -4.51 3.90
CA GLY A 41 6.23 -3.88 2.63
C GLY A 41 6.66 -2.42 2.64
N MET A 42 7.12 -1.94 1.48
CA MET A 42 7.39 -0.53 1.26
C MET A 42 6.16 0.08 0.62
N ARG A 43 5.54 1.03 1.33
CA ARG A 43 4.28 1.68 0.97
C ARG A 43 4.54 3.10 0.53
N SER A 44 3.76 3.61 -0.40
CA SER A 44 3.89 4.99 -0.85
C SER A 44 2.58 5.58 -1.33
N SER A 45 2.56 6.92 -1.40
CA SER A 45 1.48 7.70 -2.00
C SER A 45 0.07 7.39 -1.49
N PRO A 46 -0.17 7.37 -0.16
CA PRO A 46 -1.51 7.13 0.35
C PRO A 46 -2.46 8.27 -0.03
N SER A 47 -3.68 7.94 -0.43
CA SER A 47 -4.71 8.90 -0.80
C SER A 47 -6.09 8.38 -0.46
N PHE A 48 -6.98 9.28 0.00
CA PHE A 48 -8.39 8.94 0.24
C PHE A 48 -9.16 8.81 -1.07
N SER A 49 -10.18 7.95 -1.07
CA SER A 49 -11.25 7.99 -2.07
C SER A 49 -12.08 9.28 -1.91
N PRO A 50 -12.78 9.73 -2.96
CA PRO A 50 -13.61 10.94 -2.90
C PRO A 50 -14.71 10.92 -1.85
N ASP A 51 -15.19 9.73 -1.47
CA ASP A 51 -16.18 9.51 -0.41
C ASP A 51 -15.56 9.34 0.98
N GLY A 52 -14.22 9.38 1.10
CA GLY A 52 -13.49 9.18 2.35
C GLY A 52 -13.50 7.75 2.91
N ALA A 53 -14.22 6.82 2.28
CA ALA A 53 -14.45 5.49 2.84
C ALA A 53 -13.23 4.55 2.69
N ARG A 54 -12.34 4.83 1.75
CA ARG A 54 -11.15 4.03 1.46
C ARG A 54 -9.91 4.88 1.34
N ILE A 55 -8.78 4.22 1.53
CA ILE A 55 -7.45 4.73 1.28
C ILE A 55 -6.79 3.82 0.24
N ALA A 56 -6.34 4.39 -0.86
CA ALA A 56 -5.50 3.74 -1.85
C ALA A 56 -4.03 4.06 -1.56
N PHE A 57 -3.14 3.10 -1.78
CA PHE A 57 -1.70 3.28 -1.66
C PHE A 57 -0.97 2.30 -2.57
N LEU A 58 0.31 2.56 -2.81
CA LEU A 58 1.19 1.62 -3.49
C LEU A 58 1.90 0.76 -2.45
N GLU A 59 2.07 -0.53 -2.73
CA GLU A 59 2.91 -1.42 -1.93
C GLU A 59 3.85 -2.23 -2.83
N SER A 60 5.14 -2.21 -2.52
CA SER A 60 6.18 -3.05 -3.12
C SER A 60 6.91 -3.86 -2.05
N THR A 61 7.60 -4.90 -2.50
CA THR A 61 8.50 -5.70 -1.65
C THR A 61 9.84 -5.85 -2.35
N SER A 62 10.83 -6.45 -1.69
CA SER A 62 12.13 -6.74 -2.32
C SER A 62 12.04 -7.62 -3.57
N VAL A 63 10.93 -8.36 -3.74
CA VAL A 63 10.72 -9.33 -4.83
C VAL A 63 9.51 -9.00 -5.72
N ARG A 64 8.80 -7.90 -5.47
CA ARG A 64 7.62 -7.48 -6.26
C ARG A 64 7.65 -5.99 -6.53
N THR A 65 7.35 -5.63 -7.77
CA THR A 65 7.07 -4.25 -8.18
C THR A 65 5.86 -3.69 -7.43
N SER A 66 5.74 -2.38 -7.40
CA SER A 66 4.63 -1.70 -6.75
C SER A 66 3.28 -2.09 -7.37
N ASP A 67 2.33 -2.43 -6.52
CA ASP A 67 0.93 -2.62 -6.87
C ASP A 67 0.04 -1.67 -6.11
N ILE A 68 -1.16 -1.45 -6.64
CA ILE A 68 -2.20 -0.66 -5.98
C ILE A 68 -2.90 -1.55 -4.96
N TRP A 69 -2.98 -1.05 -3.74
CA TRP A 69 -3.73 -1.63 -2.64
C TRP A 69 -4.77 -0.64 -2.15
N THR A 70 -5.84 -1.17 -1.55
CA THR A 70 -6.85 -0.37 -0.87
C THR A 70 -7.18 -0.95 0.48
N ILE A 71 -7.46 -0.09 1.44
CA ILE A 71 -8.01 -0.45 2.75
C ILE A 71 -9.15 0.50 3.09
N ARG A 72 -10.16 0.05 3.86
CA ARG A 72 -11.18 0.97 4.39
C ARG A 72 -10.58 1.86 5.46
N ALA A 73 -11.13 3.06 5.63
CA ALA A 73 -10.68 4.00 6.66
C ALA A 73 -10.85 3.46 8.09
N ASP A 74 -11.75 2.50 8.31
CA ASP A 74 -11.88 1.79 9.58
C ASP A 74 -10.80 0.72 9.82
N GLY A 75 -9.91 0.47 8.84
CA GLY A 75 -8.85 -0.53 8.88
C GLY A 75 -9.26 -1.91 8.36
N SER A 76 -10.51 -2.10 7.92
CA SER A 76 -10.99 -3.37 7.37
C SER A 76 -10.77 -3.48 5.85
N ASP A 77 -10.95 -4.70 5.32
CA ASP A 77 -10.95 -4.98 3.87
C ASP A 77 -9.70 -4.46 3.14
N LEU A 78 -8.53 -4.75 3.72
CA LEU A 78 -7.24 -4.59 3.06
C LEU A 78 -7.15 -5.56 1.89
N ARG A 79 -6.96 -5.03 0.68
CA ARG A 79 -6.88 -5.84 -0.53
C ARG A 79 -6.03 -5.22 -1.62
N GLN A 80 -5.40 -6.09 -2.39
CA GLN A 80 -4.66 -5.75 -3.60
C GLN A 80 -5.64 -5.55 -4.78
N VAL A 81 -5.50 -4.44 -5.50
CA VAL A 81 -6.33 -4.08 -6.66
C VAL A 81 -5.66 -4.47 -7.97
N THR A 82 -4.36 -4.23 -8.11
CA THR A 82 -3.59 -4.61 -9.31
C THR A 82 -2.58 -5.71 -9.01
N ARG A 83 -2.19 -6.46 -10.04
CA ARG A 83 -1.10 -7.44 -9.98
C ARG A 83 -0.16 -7.22 -11.15
N SER A 84 0.67 -6.21 -11.01
CA SER A 84 1.63 -5.75 -12.01
C SER A 84 2.78 -6.74 -11.99
N MET A 85 2.87 -7.54 -13.05
CA MET A 85 3.66 -8.77 -13.15
C MET A 85 3.30 -9.80 -12.07
N GLY A 86 2.33 -10.65 -12.40
CA GLY A 86 2.25 -11.98 -11.80
C GLY A 86 3.66 -12.56 -11.81
N ARG A 87 4.10 -13.06 -10.65
CA ARG A 87 5.35 -13.79 -10.43
C ARG A 87 5.98 -14.21 -11.76
N ILE A 88 7.13 -13.64 -12.16
CA ILE A 88 7.90 -14.27 -13.24
C ILE A 88 8.18 -15.67 -12.71
N ASP A 89 7.47 -16.65 -13.26
CA ASP A 89 7.81 -18.03 -13.03
C ASP A 89 9.05 -18.26 -13.89
N PRO A 90 10.21 -18.62 -13.33
CA PRO A 90 11.34 -19.05 -14.14
C PRO A 90 10.92 -20.15 -15.13
N ALA A 91 9.90 -20.96 -14.80
CA ALA A 91 9.32 -21.97 -15.69
C ALA A 91 8.42 -21.40 -16.81
N SER A 92 8.01 -20.13 -16.74
CA SER A 92 7.32 -19.44 -17.84
C SER A 92 8.28 -18.92 -18.91
N LEU A 93 9.58 -18.87 -18.62
CA LEU A 93 10.61 -18.66 -19.62
C LEU A 93 10.83 -19.99 -20.33
N ARG A 94 10.18 -20.19 -21.49
CA ARG A 94 10.64 -21.24 -22.40
C ARG A 94 12.04 -20.85 -22.88
N PRO A 95 13.00 -21.79 -22.95
CA PRO A 95 14.26 -21.54 -23.64
C PRO A 95 13.93 -21.01 -25.04
N ALA A 96 14.60 -19.93 -25.46
CA ALA A 96 14.53 -19.50 -26.83
C ALA A 96 14.88 -20.72 -27.70
N GLU A 97 13.97 -21.12 -28.59
CA GLU A 97 14.32 -22.10 -29.61
C GLU A 97 15.52 -21.54 -30.36
N GLU A 98 16.66 -22.23 -30.25
CA GLU A 98 17.80 -21.99 -31.13
C GLU A 98 17.28 -22.21 -32.55
N ILE A 99 17.11 -21.12 -33.27
CA ILE A 99 16.84 -21.14 -34.71
C ILE A 99 18.11 -21.71 -35.35
N SER A 100 18.01 -22.94 -35.88
CA SER A 100 19.00 -23.53 -36.79
C SER A 100 19.16 -22.71 -38.07
#